data_AF-A0A838Q1Q6-F1
#
_entry.id   AF-A0A838Q1Q6-F1
#
_cell.length_a   1.000
_cell.length_b   1.000
_cell.length_c   1.000
_cell.angle_alpha   90.00
_cell.angle_beta   90.00
_cell.angle_gamma   90.00
#
_symmetry.space_group_name_H-M   'P 1'
#
loop_
_entity.id
_entity.type
_entity.pdbx_description
1 polymer ?
#
loop_
_entity_poly.entity_id
_entity_poly.type
_entity_poly.pdbx_seq_one_letter_code
_entity_poly.pdbx_strand_id
1 'polypeptide(L)'
;EGVTGAQTSVAESLGEHVARIRECTDLPIAVGFGVSTPEQVAEVARHGDAVVVGSAIVNQIAQIGDRTDLAQKIRGFVAPLAHATNL
;
A
#
# COMPACT_ATOMS: atom_id res chain seq x y z
N GLU A 1 -12.98 12.68 2.96
CA GLU A 1 -13.20 12.28 1.56
C GLU A 1 -12.83 10.81 1.42
N GLY A 2 -13.77 9.97 0.99
CA GLY A 2 -13.54 8.54 0.79
C GLY A 2 -13.13 8.31 -0.66
N VAL A 3 -11.95 7.75 -0.89
CA VAL A 3 -11.44 7.52 -2.24
C VAL A 3 -11.15 6.03 -2.45
N THR A 4 -12.16 5.35 -2.99
CA THR A 4 -12.05 4.05 -3.63
C THR A 4 -11.50 4.24 -5.04
N GLY A 5 -10.20 4.01 -5.25
CA GLY A 5 -9.59 4.03 -6.58
C GLY A 5 -8.09 4.31 -6.50
N ALA A 6 -7.29 3.56 -7.25
CA ALA A 6 -5.85 3.74 -7.36
C ALA A 6 -5.56 5.15 -7.89
N GLN A 7 -5.29 6.10 -7.00
CA GLN A 7 -4.89 7.46 -7.37
C GLN A 7 -3.38 7.61 -7.25
N THR A 8 -2.78 8.07 -8.34
CA THR A 8 -1.35 8.37 -8.46
C THR A 8 -0.95 9.65 -7.72
N SER A 9 -1.89 10.55 -7.38
CA SER A 9 -1.61 11.88 -6.79
C SER A 9 -1.71 11.94 -5.26
N VAL A 10 -1.95 10.81 -4.58
CA VAL A 10 -2.09 10.80 -3.10
C VAL A 10 -0.78 11.21 -2.41
N ALA A 11 0.38 10.99 -3.05
CA ALA A 11 1.69 11.26 -2.47
C ALA A 11 1.86 12.72 -2.01
N GLU A 12 1.36 13.70 -2.76
CA GLU A 12 1.63 15.12 -2.47
C GLU A 12 0.96 15.61 -1.17
N SER A 13 -0.24 15.13 -0.86
CA SER A 13 -0.96 15.53 0.38
C SER A 13 -0.78 14.54 1.53
N LEU A 14 -0.17 13.38 1.29
CA LEU A 14 -0.05 12.32 2.29
C LEU A 14 0.81 12.75 3.48
N GLY A 15 1.95 13.41 3.22
CA GLY A 15 2.86 13.85 4.28
C GLY A 15 2.20 14.78 5.30
N GLU A 16 1.43 15.77 4.82
CA GLU A 16 0.69 16.70 5.68
C GLU A 16 -0.39 16.00 6.51
N HIS A 17 -1.10 15.04 5.91
CA HIS A 17 -2.10 14.26 6.64
C HIS A 17 -1.48 13.40 7.73
N VAL A 18 -0.37 12.71 7.45
CA VAL A 18 0.30 11.88 8.46
C VAL A 18 0.89 12.75 9.59
N ALA A 19 1.48 13.89 9.26
CA ALA A 19 2.00 14.84 10.26
C ALA A 19 0.89 15.29 11.23
N ARG A 20 -0.27 15.68 10.71
CA ARG A 20 -1.43 16.07 11.54
C ARG A 20 -1.95 14.94 12.42
N ILE A 21 -1.93 13.70 11.95
CA ILE A 21 -2.34 12.54 12.77
C ILE A 21 -1.32 12.29 13.87
N ARG A 22 -0.02 12.43 13.58
CA ARG A 22 1.07 12.24 14.55
C ARG A 22 0.98 13.20 15.73
N GLU A 23 0.51 14.42 15.52
CA GLU A 23 0.28 15.39 16.61
C GLU A 23 -0.75 14.91 17.65
N CYS A 24 -1.62 13.96 17.27
CA CYS A 24 -2.68 13.44 18.12
C CYS A 24 -2.35 12.07 18.74
N THR A 25 -1.28 11.39 18.34
CA THR A 25 -0.98 10.03 18.81
C THR A 25 0.48 9.62 18.63
N ASP A 26 0.97 8.84 19.59
CA ASP A 26 2.26 8.14 19.51
C ASP A 26 2.15 6.73 18.89
N LEU A 27 0.94 6.29 18.54
CA LEU A 27 0.73 4.98 17.92
C LEU A 27 1.30 4.95 16.49
N PRO A 28 1.77 3.77 16.01
CA PRO A 28 2.17 3.62 14.62
C PRO A 28 1.04 3.96 13.63
N ILE A 29 1.36 4.73 12.60
CA ILE A 29 0.44 5.18 11.55
C ILE A 29 0.65 4.33 10.31
N ALA A 30 -0.37 3.53 9.98
CA ALA A 30 -0.42 2.75 8.75
C ALA A 30 -1.19 3.52 7.66
N VAL A 31 -0.66 3.54 6.43
CA VAL A 31 -1.25 4.25 5.29
C VAL A 31 -1.69 3.27 4.21
N GLY A 32 -2.94 3.37 3.76
CA GLY A 32 -3.53 2.47 2.77
C GLY A 32 -4.36 3.18 1.71
N PHE A 33 -3.71 3.89 0.78
CA PHE A 33 -4.40 4.61 -0.29
C PHE A 33 -3.93 4.14 -1.66
N GLY A 34 -4.65 3.17 -2.25
CA GLY A 34 -4.51 2.83 -3.67
C GLY A 34 -3.11 2.33 -4.09
N VAL A 35 -2.30 1.89 -3.14
CA VAL A 35 -0.92 1.41 -3.38
C VAL A 35 -0.98 0.09 -4.14
N SER A 36 -0.23 0.01 -5.23
CA SER A 36 -0.21 -1.16 -6.11
C SER A 36 1.16 -1.47 -6.70
N THR A 37 2.13 -0.55 -6.63
CA THR A 37 3.50 -0.75 -7.13
C THR A 37 4.55 -0.58 -6.02
N PRO A 38 5.74 -1.20 -6.16
CA PRO A 38 6.85 -1.01 -5.23
C PRO A 38 7.26 0.46 -5.04
N GLU A 39 7.23 1.26 -6.10
CA GLU A 39 7.60 2.68 -6.05
C GLU A 39 6.59 3.48 -5.21
N GLN A 40 5.29 3.18 -5.34
CA GLN A 40 4.25 3.75 -4.50
C GLN A 40 4.42 3.33 -3.03
N VAL A 41 4.80 2.07 -2.79
CA VAL A 41 5.08 1.59 -1.42
C VAL A 41 6.25 2.38 -0.82
N ALA A 42 7.35 2.51 -1.55
CA ALA A 42 8.54 3.23 -1.09
C ALA A 42 8.20 4.69 -0.76
N GLU A 43 7.44 5.37 -1.62
CA GLU A 43 7.04 6.76 -1.38
C GLU A 43 6.15 6.90 -0.14
N VAL A 44 5.15 6.03 0.02
CA VAL A 44 4.26 6.04 1.20
C VAL A 44 5.04 5.71 2.49
N ALA A 45 5.99 4.78 2.42
CA ALA A 45 6.83 4.39 3.56
C ALA A 45 7.73 5.53 4.06
N ARG A 46 7.95 6.60 3.28
CA ARG A 46 8.67 7.80 3.75
C ARG A 46 7.85 8.65 4.71
N HIS A 47 6.53 8.50 4.70
CA HIS A 47 5.62 9.35 5.47
C HIS A 47 4.96 8.62 6.65
N GLY A 48 4.75 7.31 6.56
CA GLY A 48 4.10 6.49 7.60
C GLY A 48 4.96 5.34 8.11
N ASP A 49 4.51 4.68 9.18
CA ASP A 49 5.24 3.56 9.79
C ASP A 49 4.93 2.22 9.11
N ALA A 50 3.82 2.15 8.37
CA ALA A 50 3.41 0.96 7.65
C ALA A 50 2.61 1.30 6.39
N VAL A 51 2.66 0.40 5.39
CA VAL A 51 1.90 0.52 4.13
C VAL A 51 0.89 -0.63 4.04
N VAL A 52 -0.36 -0.29 3.69
CA VAL A 52 -1.46 -1.25 3.55
C VAL A 52 -1.82 -1.41 2.07
N VAL A 53 -1.72 -2.64 1.57
CA VAL A 53 -2.08 -3.00 0.20
C VAL A 53 -3.22 -4.01 0.23
N GLY A 54 -4.45 -3.55 -0.04
CA GLY A 54 -5.65 -4.40 -0.05
C GLY A 54 -6.16 -4.68 -1.46
N SER A 55 -6.76 -3.66 -2.09
CA SER A 55 -7.47 -3.79 -3.37
C SER A 55 -6.60 -4.36 -4.49
N ALA A 56 -5.31 -4.04 -4.52
CA ALA A 56 -4.40 -4.59 -5.53
C ALA A 56 -4.23 -6.11 -5.39
N ILE A 57 -4.14 -6.63 -4.16
CA ILE A 57 -4.05 -8.08 -3.89
C ILE A 57 -5.37 -8.76 -4.28
N VAL A 58 -6.51 -8.19 -3.88
CA VAL A 58 -7.84 -8.74 -4.21
C VAL A 58 -8.06 -8.78 -5.72
N ASN A 59 -7.70 -7.71 -6.44
CA ASN A 59 -7.78 -7.65 -7.89
C ASN A 59 -6.86 -8.70 -8.54
N GLN A 60 -5.66 -8.90 -8.02
CA GLN A 60 -4.74 -9.92 -8.51
C GLN A 60 -5.30 -11.33 -8.33
N ILE A 61 -5.91 -11.62 -7.17
CA ILE A 61 -6.59 -12.90 -6.91
C ILE A 61 -7.73 -13.09 -7.91
N ALA A 62 -8.58 -12.07 -8.11
CA ALA A 62 -9.70 -12.14 -9.04
C ALA A 62 -9.27 -12.37 -10.50
N GLN A 63 -8.14 -11.78 -10.92
CA GLN A 63 -7.60 -11.97 -12.27
C GLN A 63 -6.97 -13.35 -12.48
N ILE A 64 -6.30 -13.90 -11.47
CA ILE A 64 -5.69 -15.23 -11.57
C ILE A 64 -6.77 -16.33 -11.58
N GLY A 65 -7.82 -16.16 -10.78
CA GLY A 65 -8.90 -17.13 -10.63
C GLY A 65 -8.49 -18.39 -9.84
N ASP A 66 -9.28 -19.45 -9.98
CA ASP A 66 -9.08 -20.72 -9.26
C ASP A 66 -7.99 -21.57 -9.91
N ARG A 67 -6.75 -21.26 -9.54
CA ARG A 67 -5.55 -21.88 -10.07
C ARG A 67 -4.77 -22.54 -8.94
N THR A 68 -4.26 -23.75 -9.18
CA THR A 68 -3.45 -24.48 -8.19
C THR A 68 -2.16 -23.74 -7.79
N ASP A 69 -1.65 -22.85 -8.65
CA ASP A 69 -0.48 -22.00 -8.41
C ASP A 69 -0.81 -20.58 -7.91
N LEU A 70 -2.05 -20.30 -7.49
CA LEU A 70 -2.52 -18.98 -7.02
C LEU A 70 -1.61 -18.42 -5.92
N ALA A 71 -1.33 -19.20 -4.88
CA ALA A 71 -0.51 -18.73 -3.75
C ALA A 71 0.92 -18.34 -4.19
N GLN A 72 1.51 -19.07 -5.13
CA GLN A 72 2.84 -18.75 -5.68
C GLN A 72 2.80 -17.45 -6.48
N LYS A 73 1.77 -17.26 -7.31
CA LYS A 73 1.58 -16.03 -8.10
C LYS A 73 1.35 -14.81 -7.20
N ILE A 74 0.54 -14.94 -6.15
CA ILE A 74 0.31 -13.86 -5.18
C ILE A 74 1.60 -13.55 -4.40
N ARG A 75 2.38 -14.56 -4.00
CA ARG A 75 3.72 -14.31 -3.42
C ARG A 75 4.60 -13.50 -4.37
N GLY A 76 4.62 -13.85 -5.66
CA GLY A 76 5.39 -13.11 -6.67
C GLY A 76 4.95 -11.66 -6.83
N PHE A 77 3.67 -11.36 -6.62
CA PHE A 77 3.13 -10.00 -6.61
C PHE A 77 3.46 -9.23 -5.32
N VAL A 78 3.31 -9.86 -4.15
CA VAL A 78 3.46 -9.21 -2.84
C VAL A 78 4.93 -9.04 -2.45
N ALA A 79 5.82 -9.97 -2.83
CA ALA A 79 7.21 -9.92 -2.39
C ALA A 79 7.92 -8.62 -2.80
N PRO A 80 7.86 -8.11 -4.04
CA PRO A 80 8.46 -6.83 -4.40
C PRO A 80 7.89 -5.65 -3.60
N LEU A 81 6.59 -5.66 -3.29
CA LEU A 81 5.95 -4.63 -2.47
C LEU A 81 6.52 -4.63 -1.04
N ALA A 82 6.69 -5.81 -0.44
CA ALA A 82 7.26 -5.93 0.89
C ALA A 82 8.75 -5.52 0.95
N HIS A 83 9.54 -5.79 -0.10
CA HIS A 83 10.94 -5.35 -0.12
C HIS A 83 11.09 -3.82 -0.26
N ALA A 84 10.10 -3.14 -0.85
CA ALA A 84 10.11 -1.70 -1.01
C ALA A 84 9.95 -0.91 0.30
N THR A 85 9.60 -1.57 1.42
CA THR A 85 9.58 -0.93 2.75
C THR A 85 10.92 -0.97 3.48
N ASN A 86 11.89 -1.76 3.01
CA ASN A 86 13.20 -1.93 3.65
C ASN A 86 14.23 -0.89 3.17
N LEU A 87 13.84 0.39 3.15
CA LEU A 87 14.77 1.51 2.84
C LEU A 87 15.98 1.55 3.78
#